data_AF-A0A920UGG0-F1
#
_entry.id   AF-A0A920UGG0-F1
#
_cell.length_a   1.000
_cell.length_b   1.000
_cell.length_c   1.000
_cell.angle_alpha   90.00
_cell.angle_beta   90.00
_cell.angle_gamma   90.00
#
_symmetry.space_group_name_H-M   'P 1'
#
loop_
_entity.id
_entity.type
_entity.pdbx_description
1 polymer ?
#
loop_
_entity_poly.entity_id
_entity_poly.type
_entity_poly.pdbx_seq_one_letter_code
_entity_poly.pdbx_strand_id
1 'polypeptide(L)'
;MHASVAPSAAMALYDDQEIRVWTHSQGVYPLRHALADVLDIEEKRIHVVHVPGAGCYGHNGADDAALDAVLAARALPGNPGFF
;
A
#
# COMPACT_ATOMS: atom_id res chain seq x y z
N MET A 1 -16.35 17.39 -5.27
CA MET A 1 -17.15 16.16 -5.07
C MET A 1 -16.92 15.33 -6.33
N HIS A 2 -16.06 14.31 -6.27
CA HIS A 2 -15.57 13.64 -7.47
C HIS A 2 -16.02 12.18 -7.49
N ALA A 3 -16.69 11.80 -8.58
CA ALA A 3 -17.36 10.53 -8.78
C ALA A 3 -16.34 9.41 -9.07
N SER A 4 -15.93 8.69 -8.03
CA SER A 4 -15.12 7.48 -8.20
C SER A 4 -16.02 6.32 -8.67
N VAL A 5 -15.59 5.58 -9.69
CA VAL A 5 -16.29 4.37 -10.18
C VAL A 5 -15.92 3.13 -9.35
N ALA A 6 -14.81 3.19 -8.59
CA ALA A 6 -14.36 2.13 -7.68
C ALA A 6 -13.73 2.71 -6.39
N PRO A 7 -13.74 1.97 -5.26
CA PRO A 7 -13.04 2.36 -4.02
C PRO A 7 -11.51 2.31 -4.20
N SER A 8 -10.78 3.07 -3.37
CA SER A 8 -9.33 2.92 -3.27
C SER A 8 -8.98 1.50 -2.84
N ALA A 9 -8.06 0.85 -3.56
CA ALA A 9 -7.60 -0.50 -3.24
C ALA A 9 -6.07 -0.60 -3.33
N ALA A 10 -5.48 -1.36 -2.42
CA ALA A 10 -4.09 -1.76 -2.38
C ALA A 10 -3.95 -3.22 -1.93
N MET A 11 -2.86 -3.85 -2.35
CA MET A 11 -2.51 -5.21 -1.92
C MET A 11 -1.13 -5.18 -1.31
N ALA A 12 -0.95 -5.91 -0.21
CA ALA A 12 0.38 -6.10 0.35
C ALA A 12 0.68 -7.58 0.59
N LEU A 13 1.94 -7.92 0.38
CA LEU A 13 2.51 -9.22 0.71
C LEU A 13 3.70 -9.01 1.64
N TYR A 14 3.73 -9.80 2.70
CA TYR A 14 4.85 -9.85 3.64
C TYR A 14 5.36 -11.30 3.72
N ASP A 15 6.65 -11.50 3.48
CA ASP A 15 7.33 -12.80 3.50
C ASP A 15 8.37 -12.93 4.63
N ASP A 16 8.12 -12.24 5.74
CA ASP A 16 9.02 -12.08 6.91
C ASP A 16 10.32 -11.29 6.64
N GLN A 17 10.72 -11.12 5.38
CA GLN A 17 11.94 -10.42 4.99
C GLN A 17 11.64 -9.10 4.27
N GLU A 18 10.67 -9.09 3.37
CA GLU A 18 10.32 -7.97 2.52
C GLU A 18 8.80 -7.72 2.53
N ILE A 19 8.44 -6.45 2.32
CA ILE A 19 7.07 -6.00 2.10
C ILE A 19 6.95 -5.56 0.64
N ARG A 20 5.99 -6.13 -0.08
CA ARG A 20 5.62 -5.68 -1.43
C ARG A 20 4.23 -5.09 -1.39
N VAL A 21 4.07 -3.88 -1.89
CA VAL A 21 2.81 -3.14 -1.90
C VAL A 21 2.47 -2.80 -3.33
N TRP A 22 1.31 -3.24 -3.81
CA TRP A 22 0.75 -2.83 -5.08
C TRP A 22 -0.33 -1.79 -4.80
N THR A 23 -0.14 -0.58 -5.30
CA THR A 23 -1.07 0.52 -5.09
C THR A 23 -1.20 1.34 -6.37
N HIS A 24 -2.34 2.00 -6.53
CA HIS A 24 -2.57 2.97 -7.60
C HIS A 24 -2.09 4.38 -7.21
N SER A 25 -1.42 4.53 -6.05
CA SER A 25 -0.80 5.80 -5.62
C SER A 25 0.20 6.30 -6.66
N GLN A 26 0.12 7.60 -6.97
CA GLN A 26 1.08 8.28 -7.85
C GLN A 26 2.37 8.67 -7.12
N GLY A 27 2.40 8.55 -5.78
CA GLY A 27 3.51 8.95 -4.91
C GLY A 27 4.24 7.76 -4.29
N VAL A 28 4.76 6.83 -5.10
CA VAL A 28 5.37 5.58 -4.59
C VAL A 28 6.57 5.79 -3.65
N TYR A 29 7.38 6.85 -3.85
CA TYR A 29 8.54 7.12 -2.98
C TYR A 29 8.15 7.76 -1.64
N PRO A 30 7.31 8.81 -1.59
CA PRO A 30 6.74 9.30 -0.33
C PRO A 30 6.01 8.21 0.45
N LEU A 31 5.23 7.37 -0.23
CA LEU A 31 4.52 6.26 0.40
C LEU A 31 5.49 5.23 1.01
N ARG A 32 6.57 4.88 0.29
CA ARG A 32 7.61 3.98 0.81
C ARG A 32 8.27 4.51 2.08
N HIS A 33 8.56 5.82 2.13
CA HIS A 33 9.09 6.48 3.33
C HIS A 33 8.08 6.42 4.49
N ALA A 34 6.83 6.81 4.26
CA ALA A 34 5.80 6.79 5.29
C ALA A 34 5.56 5.38 5.85
N LEU A 35 5.55 4.36 4.99
CA LEU A 35 5.43 2.97 5.42
C LEU A 35 6.65 2.51 6.24
N ALA A 36 7.87 2.90 5.87
CA ALA A 36 9.06 2.58 6.65
C ALA A 36 9.01 3.19 8.05
N ASP A 37 8.62 4.45 8.15
CA ASP A 37 8.50 5.19 9.42
C ASP A 37 7.42 4.55 10.33
N VAL A 38 6.25 4.22 9.78
CA VAL A 38 5.13 3.66 10.56
C VAL A 38 5.42 2.23 11.02
N LEU A 39 6.13 1.44 10.21
CA LEU A 39 6.37 0.02 10.46
C LEU A 39 7.69 -0.26 11.21
N ASP A 40 8.49 0.78 11.44
CA ASP A 40 9.83 0.73 12.03
C ASP A 40 10.74 -0.30 11.34
N ILE A 41 10.84 -0.19 10.01
CA ILE A 41 11.71 -1.05 9.19
C ILE A 41 12.48 -0.24 8.15
N GLU A 42 13.62 -0.78 7.74
CA GLU A 42 14.42 -0.17 6.68
C GLU A 42 13.64 -0.09 5.36
N GLU A 43 13.61 1.08 4.71
CA GLU A 43 12.92 1.28 3.44
C GLU A 43 13.38 0.34 2.32
N LYS A 44 14.60 -0.19 2.41
CA LYS A 44 15.14 -1.18 1.46
C LYS A 44 14.36 -2.50 1.46
N ARG A 45 13.63 -2.77 2.55
CA ARG A 45 12.76 -3.94 2.72
C ARG A 45 11.34 -3.69 2.19
N ILE A 46 11.04 -2.50 1.67
CA ILE A 46 9.72 -2.13 1.18
C ILE A 46 9.79 -1.83 -0.32
N HIS A 47 9.01 -2.58 -1.10
CA HIS A 47 8.87 -2.37 -2.53
C HIS A 47 7.45 -1.90 -2.84
N VAL A 48 7.32 -0.64 -3.24
CA VAL A 48 6.04 -0.06 -3.66
C VAL A 48 5.98 -0.10 -5.18
N VAL A 49 5.02 -0.85 -5.72
CA VAL A 49 4.76 -1.01 -7.14
C VAL A 49 3.51 -0.22 -7.50
N HIS A 50 3.67 0.77 -8.36
CA HIS A 50 2.53 1.43 -8.97
C HIS A 50 1.82 0.46 -9.92
N VAL A 51 0.52 0.28 -9.73
CA VAL A 51 -0.35 -0.48 -10.64
C VAL A 51 -1.48 0.40 -11.17
N PRO A 52 -1.86 0.30 -12.45
CA PRO A 52 -3.01 1.04 -12.97
C PRO A 52 -4.28 0.63 -12.23
N GLY A 53 -4.88 1.56 -11.49
CA GLY A 53 -6.21 1.41 -10.87
C GLY A 53 -7.27 2.20 -11.63
N ALA A 54 -8.55 1.91 -11.38
CA ALA A 54 -9.63 2.81 -11.78
C ALA A 54 -9.44 4.11 -10.96
N GLY A 55 -8.93 5.16 -11.61
CA GLY A 55 -8.36 6.34 -10.97
C GLY A 55 -9.17 6.92 -9.81
N CYS A 56 -8.47 7.40 -8.78
CA CYS A 56 -9.03 8.06 -7.60
C CYS A 56 -8.71 9.56 -7.62
N TYR A 57 -9.65 10.40 -7.16
CA TYR A 57 -9.46 11.86 -7.02
C TYR A 57 -9.92 12.34 -5.62
N GLY A 58 -8.97 12.45 -4.69
CA GLY A 58 -9.15 12.94 -3.32
C GLY A 58 -7.83 12.86 -2.54
N HIS A 59 -7.84 13.15 -1.22
CA HIS A 59 -6.75 12.73 -0.32
C HIS A 59 -6.46 11.26 -0.65
N ASN A 60 -5.24 10.93 -1.08
CA ASN A 60 -4.97 9.64 -1.71
C ASN A 60 -5.27 8.51 -0.74
N GLY A 61 -6.52 8.03 -0.70
CA GLY A 61 -6.91 6.83 0.05
C GLY A 61 -6.17 5.58 -0.44
N ALA A 62 -5.40 5.70 -1.52
CA ALA A 62 -4.39 4.76 -1.97
C ALA A 62 -3.24 4.57 -0.97
N ASP A 63 -2.89 5.62 -0.22
CA ASP A 63 -1.85 5.59 0.81
C ASP A 63 -2.42 4.98 2.11
N ASP A 64 -3.66 5.33 2.47
CA ASP A 64 -4.39 4.72 3.60
C ASP A 64 -4.65 3.23 3.36
N ALA A 65 -5.17 2.86 2.17
CA ALA A 65 -5.38 1.45 1.80
C ALA A 65 -4.06 0.67 1.73
N ALA A 66 -2.97 1.31 1.30
CA ALA A 66 -1.65 0.69 1.31
C ALA A 66 -1.17 0.40 2.74
N LEU A 67 -1.39 1.32 3.68
CA LEU A 67 -1.07 1.10 5.09
C LEU A 67 -1.91 -0.05 5.68
N ASP A 68 -3.22 -0.05 5.45
CA ASP A 68 -4.12 -1.11 5.91
C ASP A 68 -3.73 -2.49 5.36
N ALA A 69 -3.43 -2.57 4.06
CA ALA A 69 -2.98 -3.79 3.43
C ALA A 69 -1.68 -4.31 4.05
N VAL A 70 -0.71 -3.43 4.34
CA VAL A 70 0.56 -3.83 4.96
C VAL A 70 0.37 -4.30 6.40
N LEU A 71 -0.46 -3.61 7.19
CA LEU A 71 -0.79 -4.02 8.55
C LEU A 71 -1.46 -5.40 8.56
N ALA A 72 -2.39 -5.65 7.62
CA ALA A 72 -3.03 -6.95 7.48
C ALA A 72 -2.04 -8.05 7.07
N ALA A 73 -1.15 -7.78 6.11
CA ALA A 73 -0.13 -8.73 5.67
C ALA A 73 0.87 -9.08 6.79
N ARG A 74 1.19 -8.12 7.68
CA ARG A 74 2.02 -8.37 8.86
C ARG A 74 1.30 -9.19 9.94
N ALA A 75 0.01 -8.95 10.13
CA ALA A 75 -0.79 -9.70 11.11
C ALA A 75 -1.09 -11.15 10.66
N LEU A 76 -1.00 -11.43 9.35
CA LEU A 76 -1.26 -12.74 8.75
C LEU A 76 -0.08 -13.19 7.86
N PRO A 77 1.06 -13.61 8.44
CA PRO A 77 2.22 -14.06 7.68
C PRO A 77 1.84 -15.18 6.70
N GLY A 78 2.14 -14.97 5.41
CA GLY A 78 1.84 -15.93 4.34
C GLY A 78 0.46 -15.82 3.70
N ASN A 79 -0.37 -14.83 4.06
CA ASN A 79 -1.66 -14.59 3.42
C ASN A 79 -1.71 -13.15 2.83
N PRO A 80 -1.91 -12.96 1.51
CA PRO A 80 -1.98 -11.62 0.94
C PRO A 80 -3.18 -10.85 1.51
N GLY A 81 -2.93 -9.68 2.10
CA GLY A 81 -3.98 -8.76 2.55
C GLY A 81 -4.51 -7.96 1.36
N PHE A 82 -5.80 -8.08 1.06
CA PHE A 82 -6.49 -7.34 0.01
C PHE A 82 -7.45 -6.33 0.65
N PHE A 83 -7.23 -5.04 0.44
CA PHE A 83 -8.06 -3.96 1.00
C PHE A 83 -8.28 -2.84 0.00
#